data_AF-A0A811KJ22-F1
#
_entry.id   AF-A0A811KJ22-F1
#
_cell.length_a   1.000
_cell.length_b   1.000
_cell.length_c   1.000
_cell.angle_alpha   90.00
_cell.angle_beta   90.00
_cell.angle_gamma   90.00
#
_symmetry.space_group_name_H-M   'P 1'
#
loop_
_entity.id
_entity.type
_entity.pdbx_description
1 polymer ?
#
loop_
_entity_poly.entity_id
_entity_poly.type
_entity_poly.pdbx_seq_one_letter_code
_entity_poly.pdbx_strand_id
1 'polypeptide(L)'
;MISSYGGGKRAEALRRMSSASSLKPSVRDFLHNHNVRADRLPHLSRNAHEENTELRSLLPFSSFEYIPHADETPRKAVVVDRLGTDDKFLRINIGGSQFTFLVSTLLVRNIGLLSSFAKQTHEQRLLVADAYFSDTREYYFERSPTLFHIIYQFYTTGKIHQAPHICPQDLLDEFRFWKLDPEKLINLCSCMEDDLSDDENGSEDSDSVEDRPSEFKHLRLGSLREDIWNIIEEPNSSIYAQAFTFLSVLFVLISIGGLVLGSIPDLQVEVPRKNRTGSAGTDKVVEMEPHPLLVQLEYVCIVWFLFEYVTKMLVSADRCKTFCQLLNIIDLFAILPFMADMALFFVGIDTEQLRDLKGALLVIRILRVLRVIRVLKLGRYSSGLQMFGKTLQASFRQLGMMAMVVMTGVIFFSTLVYFLEKDEPDSQFISIPAACWFSIVTMTTVGYGDLTPVTVGGKLVATGAIACGVLVLALPITIIVDNFMKVAESERRPGFSENKRVKRLGPRGRVTIPDSPEVVSPERKTPTLKQLASRKEEENVE
;
A
#
# COMPACT_ATOMS: atom_id res chain seq x y z
N MET A 1 33.89 12.70 -5.77
CA MET A 1 33.61 14.06 -6.29
C MET A 1 32.25 13.97 -6.95
N ILE A 2 31.13 14.55 -6.49
CA ILE A 2 30.86 15.76 -5.72
C ILE A 2 29.67 15.43 -4.80
N SER A 3 29.83 15.61 -3.49
CA SER A 3 28.76 15.67 -2.49
C SER A 3 29.17 16.73 -1.47
N SER A 4 28.18 17.42 -0.88
CA SER A 4 28.27 18.57 0.04
C SER A 4 28.20 19.95 -0.63
N TYR A 5 27.00 20.50 -0.77
CA TYR A 5 26.75 21.95 -0.78
C TYR A 5 25.27 22.22 -0.46
N GLY A 6 24.95 22.51 0.81
CA GLY A 6 23.58 22.89 1.19
C GLY A 6 23.45 23.64 2.52
N GLY A 7 24.15 23.20 3.57
CA GLY A 7 23.98 23.79 4.91
C GLY A 7 24.68 25.13 5.14
N GLY A 8 25.88 25.32 4.57
CA GLY A 8 26.74 26.49 4.89
C GLY A 8 26.26 27.83 4.33
N LYS A 9 25.55 27.83 3.18
CA LYS A 9 25.18 29.09 2.50
C LYS A 9 24.07 29.87 3.22
N ARG A 10 23.22 29.21 4.01
CA ARG A 10 22.10 29.85 4.73
C ARG A 10 22.60 30.61 5.97
N ALA A 11 23.57 30.04 6.69
CA ALA A 11 24.21 30.68 7.85
C ALA A 11 25.14 31.83 7.43
N GLU A 12 25.84 31.71 6.29
CA GLU A 12 26.72 32.76 5.78
C GLU A 12 25.94 33.94 5.15
N ALA A 13 24.80 33.68 4.50
CA ALA A 13 23.90 34.70 3.99
C ALA A 13 23.33 35.59 5.11
N LEU A 14 22.94 34.98 6.25
CA LEU A 14 22.42 35.72 7.41
C LEU A 14 23.48 36.58 8.11
N ARG A 15 24.74 36.12 8.18
CA ARG A 15 25.86 36.95 8.70
C ARG A 15 26.19 38.13 7.78
N ARG A 16 26.13 37.94 6.45
CA ARG A 16 26.36 39.03 5.49
C ARG A 16 25.24 40.10 5.54
N MET A 17 23.99 39.69 5.74
CA MET A 17 22.86 40.63 5.90
C MET A 17 22.95 41.45 7.19
N SER A 18 23.50 40.90 8.28
CA SER A 18 23.73 41.64 9.53
C SER A 18 24.84 42.71 9.41
N SER A 19 25.78 42.54 8.48
CA SER A 19 26.92 43.46 8.27
C SER A 19 26.68 44.57 7.23
N ALA A 20 25.52 44.57 6.55
CA ALA A 20 25.22 45.54 5.51
C ALA A 20 24.87 46.91 6.12
N SER A 21 25.64 47.95 5.77
CA SER A 21 25.54 49.31 6.28
C SER A 21 24.30 50.09 5.82
N SER A 22 23.39 49.48 5.07
CA SER A 22 22.20 50.13 4.47
C SER A 22 20.84 49.69 5.06
N LEU A 23 20.81 49.00 6.19
CA LEU A 23 19.56 48.58 6.85
C LEU A 23 18.98 49.67 7.77
N LYS A 24 17.66 49.89 7.67
CA LYS A 24 16.91 50.78 8.57
C LYS A 24 17.06 50.31 10.03
N PRO A 25 17.20 51.23 11.01
CA PRO A 25 17.48 50.90 12.42
C PRO A 25 16.52 49.87 13.03
N SER A 26 15.22 49.91 12.69
CA SER A 26 14.22 48.98 13.24
C SER A 26 14.42 47.51 12.86
N VAL A 27 15.10 47.23 11.74
CA VAL A 27 15.38 45.86 11.28
C VAL A 27 16.66 45.33 11.93
N ARG A 28 17.61 46.21 12.26
CA ARG A 28 18.85 45.86 12.96
C ARG A 28 18.56 45.50 14.43
N ASP A 29 17.66 46.22 15.09
CA ASP A 29 17.30 45.97 16.49
C ASP A 29 16.46 44.69 16.66
N PHE A 30 15.61 44.36 15.67
CA PHE A 30 14.85 43.11 15.65
C PHE A 30 15.75 41.87 15.55
N LEU A 31 16.81 41.94 14.73
CA LEU A 31 17.78 40.85 14.56
C LEU A 31 18.73 40.70 15.77
N HIS A 32 18.96 41.77 16.53
CA HIS A 32 19.81 41.73 17.72
C HIS A 32 19.06 41.20 18.96
N ASN A 33 17.76 41.47 19.10
CA ASN A 33 16.97 41.05 20.26
C ASN A 33 16.54 39.57 20.26
N HIS A 34 16.49 38.92 19.09
CA HIS A 34 16.11 37.49 19.00
C HIS A 34 17.26 36.50 19.15
N ASN A 35 18.49 36.98 19.35
CA ASN A 35 19.66 36.12 19.50
C ASN A 35 20.13 35.92 20.96
N VAL A 36 19.38 36.43 21.95
CA VAL A 36 19.74 36.33 23.38
C VAL A 36 18.51 36.01 24.24
N ARG A 37 17.97 34.79 24.13
CA ARG A 37 17.21 34.11 25.21
C ARG A 37 16.84 32.69 24.77
N ALA A 38 17.83 31.82 24.74
CA ALA A 38 17.63 30.37 24.72
C ALA A 38 18.54 29.81 25.81
N ASP A 39 18.15 30.00 27.08
CA ASP A 39 18.61 29.19 28.20
C ASP A 39 17.88 29.61 29.48
N ARG A 40 17.38 28.60 30.22
CA ARG A 40 16.66 28.60 31.52
C ARG A 40 15.12 28.64 31.48
N LEU A 41 14.48 27.48 31.63
CA LEU A 41 13.87 27.03 32.90
C LEU A 41 13.28 25.60 32.76
N PRO A 42 13.24 24.79 33.84
CA PRO A 42 12.94 23.36 33.81
C PRO A 42 11.53 23.00 34.35
N HIS A 43 11.12 21.75 34.08
CA HIS A 43 10.05 20.97 34.72
C HIS A 43 8.64 21.55 34.79
N LEU A 44 7.76 21.06 33.90
CA LEU A 44 6.36 20.73 34.21
C LEU A 44 5.83 19.76 33.14
N SER A 45 5.98 18.46 33.43
CA SER A 45 5.34 17.36 32.70
C SER A 45 4.01 17.05 33.37
N ARG A 46 2.94 17.60 32.78
CA ARG A 46 1.54 17.17 32.80
C ARG A 46 0.75 18.35 32.22
N ASN A 47 -0.06 18.07 31.18
CA ASN A 47 -0.97 18.99 30.45
C ASN A 47 -0.69 19.16 28.93
N ALA A 48 0.04 18.23 28.30
CA ALA A 48 0.12 18.16 26.84
C ALA A 48 -1.21 17.74 26.15
N HIS A 49 -2.28 17.48 26.92
CA HIS A 49 -3.61 17.22 26.38
C HIS A 49 -4.49 18.48 26.27
N GLU A 50 -4.09 19.60 26.90
CA GLU A 50 -4.86 20.87 26.86
C GLU A 50 -4.29 21.89 25.86
N GLU A 51 -2.98 21.92 25.60
CA GLU A 51 -2.39 22.84 24.61
C GLU A 51 -2.70 22.49 23.14
N ASN A 52 -3.06 21.24 22.86
CA ASN A 52 -3.54 20.83 21.53
C ASN A 52 -4.95 21.38 21.21
N THR A 53 -5.63 21.98 22.19
CA THR A 53 -6.94 22.60 22.01
C THR A 53 -6.81 24.08 21.62
N GLU A 54 -5.77 24.79 22.09
CA GLU A 54 -5.57 26.21 21.74
C GLU A 54 -4.86 26.43 20.40
N LEU A 55 -3.96 25.54 19.96
CA LEU A 55 -3.35 25.62 18.62
C LEU A 55 -4.31 25.22 17.48
N ARG A 56 -5.42 24.53 17.79
CA ARG A 56 -6.54 24.30 16.86
C ARG A 56 -7.39 25.55 16.62
N SER A 57 -7.20 26.62 17.38
CA SER A 57 -8.01 27.86 17.27
C SER A 57 -7.44 28.91 16.31
N LEU A 58 -6.22 28.73 15.78
CA LEU A 58 -5.52 29.73 14.97
C LEU A 58 -5.42 29.40 13.46
N LEU A 59 -6.08 28.34 13.00
CA LEU A 59 -6.31 28.07 11.59
C LEU A 59 -7.80 27.77 11.42
N PRO A 60 -8.53 28.41 10.47
CA PRO A 60 -9.94 28.11 10.26
C PRO A 60 -10.02 26.81 9.44
N PHE A 61 -9.70 25.69 10.07
CA PHE A 61 -10.14 24.37 9.64
C PHE A 61 -11.28 23.96 10.58
N SER A 62 -12.38 24.71 10.51
CA SER A 62 -13.67 24.10 10.80
C SER A 62 -13.86 23.02 9.74
N SER A 63 -14.16 21.80 10.20
CA SER A 63 -15.05 20.85 9.54
C SER A 63 -15.58 21.37 8.21
N PHE A 64 -15.31 20.68 7.10
CA PHE A 64 -16.09 20.84 5.87
C PHE A 64 -17.51 20.36 6.16
N GLU A 65 -18.23 21.16 6.94
CA GLU A 65 -19.65 21.10 7.11
C GLU A 65 -20.24 21.15 5.71
N TYR A 66 -21.00 20.11 5.39
CA TYR A 66 -22.10 20.24 4.45
C TYR A 66 -22.74 21.60 4.73
N ILE A 67 -22.61 22.55 3.79
CA ILE A 67 -23.34 23.81 3.88
C ILE A 67 -24.80 23.36 3.92
N PRO A 68 -25.49 23.46 5.07
CA PRO A 68 -26.89 23.11 5.10
C PRO A 68 -27.54 24.02 4.06
N HIS A 69 -28.54 23.51 3.35
CA HIS A 69 -29.51 24.36 2.69
C HIS A 69 -30.13 25.27 3.76
N ALA A 70 -29.46 26.39 4.04
CA ALA A 70 -29.93 27.41 4.94
C ALA A 70 -31.10 28.09 4.21
N ASP A 71 -32.27 27.92 4.81
CA ASP A 71 -33.58 28.40 4.40
C ASP A 71 -34.15 27.76 3.13
N GLU A 72 -35.30 27.09 3.31
CA GLU A 72 -36.28 26.74 2.29
C GLU A 72 -36.90 28.00 1.65
N THR A 73 -36.06 28.87 1.10
CA THR A 73 -36.47 29.81 0.07
C THR A 73 -35.73 29.41 -1.20
N PRO A 74 -36.44 29.03 -2.28
CA PRO A 74 -35.78 28.77 -3.56
C PRO A 74 -34.98 30.02 -3.93
N ARG A 75 -33.67 29.86 -4.19
CA ARG A 75 -32.84 30.95 -4.68
C ARG A 75 -33.55 31.56 -5.88
N LYS A 76 -34.05 32.80 -5.74
CA LYS A 76 -34.65 33.51 -6.87
C LYS A 76 -33.61 33.57 -7.98
N ALA A 77 -33.97 33.08 -9.16
CA ALA A 77 -33.13 33.22 -10.33
C ALA A 77 -32.78 34.70 -10.50
N VAL A 78 -31.48 35.01 -10.59
CA VAL A 78 -31.05 36.37 -10.88
C VAL A 78 -31.34 36.61 -12.35
N VAL A 79 -32.32 37.47 -12.64
CA VAL A 79 -32.53 37.97 -13.99
C VAL A 79 -31.35 38.89 -14.30
N VAL A 80 -30.52 38.47 -15.25
CA VAL A 80 -29.37 39.26 -15.71
C VAL A 80 -29.81 39.98 -16.98
N ASP A 81 -30.16 41.26 -16.85
CA ASP A 81 -30.22 42.13 -18.01
C ASP A 81 -28.79 42.30 -18.54
N ARG A 82 -28.59 42.02 -19.85
CA ARG A 82 -27.28 42.03 -20.54
C ARG A 82 -26.49 43.34 -20.43
N LEU A 83 -27.03 44.37 -19.77
CA LEU A 83 -26.51 45.74 -19.74
C LEU A 83 -26.20 46.28 -18.32
N GLY A 84 -26.47 45.55 -17.23
CA GLY A 84 -26.52 46.21 -15.90
C GLY A 84 -25.88 45.54 -14.69
N THR A 85 -25.45 44.27 -14.74
CA THR A 85 -24.88 43.58 -13.54
C THR A 85 -23.70 42.66 -13.89
N ASP A 86 -22.71 43.21 -14.60
CA ASP A 86 -21.54 42.45 -15.05
C ASP A 86 -20.54 42.10 -13.94
N ASP A 87 -20.53 42.83 -12.82
CA ASP A 87 -19.59 42.60 -11.72
C ASP A 87 -19.90 41.34 -10.88
N LYS A 88 -21.07 40.72 -11.09
CA LYS A 88 -21.49 39.53 -10.33
C LYS A 88 -20.95 38.22 -10.90
N PHE A 89 -20.64 38.19 -12.20
CA PHE A 89 -20.25 36.98 -12.91
C PHE A 89 -18.85 37.10 -13.50
N LEU A 90 -18.01 36.11 -13.23
CA LEU A 90 -16.69 35.98 -13.82
C LEU A 90 -16.76 34.97 -14.97
N ARG A 91 -16.50 35.43 -16.20
CA ARG A 91 -16.47 34.59 -17.41
C ARG A 91 -15.04 34.21 -17.74
N ILE A 92 -14.80 32.91 -17.88
CA ILE A 92 -13.49 32.34 -18.13
C ILE A 92 -13.61 31.37 -19.31
N ASN A 93 -12.74 31.51 -20.28
CA ASN A 93 -12.65 30.63 -21.44
C ASN A 93 -11.41 29.74 -21.27
N ILE A 94 -11.61 28.43 -21.18
CA ILE A 94 -10.54 27.44 -21.02
C ILE A 94 -10.46 26.61 -22.29
N GLY A 95 -9.38 26.77 -23.06
CA GLY A 95 -9.17 25.99 -24.28
C GLY A 95 -10.31 26.09 -25.31
N GLY A 96 -11.06 27.20 -25.32
CA GLY A 96 -12.20 27.44 -26.20
C GLY A 96 -13.58 27.17 -25.57
N SER A 97 -13.63 26.58 -24.37
CA SER A 97 -14.89 26.30 -23.65
C SER A 97 -15.18 27.38 -22.62
N GLN A 98 -16.42 27.88 -22.60
CA GLN A 98 -16.83 28.97 -21.72
C GLN A 98 -17.36 28.45 -20.37
N PHE A 99 -16.78 28.96 -19.28
CA PHE A 99 -17.18 28.70 -17.91
C PHE A 99 -17.56 30.01 -17.23
N THR A 100 -18.69 30.03 -16.52
CA THR A 100 -19.17 31.22 -15.81
C THR A 100 -19.29 30.92 -14.33
N PHE A 101 -18.62 31.73 -13.51
CA PHE A 101 -18.69 31.64 -12.06
C PHE A 101 -19.45 32.82 -11.47
N LEU A 102 -20.19 32.58 -10.40
CA LEU A 102 -20.65 33.65 -9.52
C LEU A 102 -19.48 34.07 -8.62
N VAL A 103 -19.16 35.37 -8.59
CA VAL A 103 -18.02 35.90 -7.82
C VAL A 103 -18.14 35.55 -6.34
N SER A 104 -19.34 35.58 -5.76
CA SER A 104 -19.56 35.19 -4.36
C SER A 104 -19.20 33.73 -4.08
N THR A 105 -19.48 32.80 -5.00
CA THR A 105 -19.12 31.38 -4.85
C THR A 105 -17.61 31.19 -4.76
N LEU A 106 -16.84 31.89 -5.60
CA LEU A 106 -15.37 31.85 -5.57
C LEU A 106 -14.80 32.48 -4.28
N LEU A 107 -15.41 33.57 -3.81
CA LEU A 107 -14.99 34.26 -2.59
C LEU A 107 -15.30 33.46 -1.32
N VAL A 108 -16.44 32.76 -1.26
CA VAL A 108 -16.81 31.89 -0.14
C VAL A 108 -15.81 30.74 0.03
N ARG A 109 -15.36 30.15 -1.08
CA ARG A 109 -14.37 29.06 -1.03
C ARG A 109 -12.98 29.53 -0.66
N ASN A 110 -12.60 30.76 -1.02
CA ASN A 110 -11.34 31.42 -0.65
C ASN A 110 -10.05 30.61 -0.86
N ILE A 111 -10.05 29.67 -1.81
CA ILE A 111 -8.93 28.75 -2.07
C ILE A 111 -8.53 28.85 -3.54
N GLY A 112 -7.23 28.74 -3.82
CA GLY A 112 -6.68 28.63 -5.17
C GLY A 112 -6.65 29.92 -6.01
N LEU A 113 -6.15 29.77 -7.23
CA LEU A 113 -5.91 30.85 -8.17
C LEU A 113 -7.21 31.59 -8.54
N LEU A 114 -8.30 30.87 -8.81
CA LEU A 114 -9.57 31.47 -9.24
C LEU A 114 -10.19 32.39 -8.18
N SER A 115 -10.06 32.04 -6.90
CA SER A 115 -10.55 32.91 -5.82
C SER A 115 -9.72 34.18 -5.70
N SER A 116 -8.39 34.08 -5.84
CA SER A 116 -7.51 35.25 -5.88
C SER A 116 -7.77 36.13 -7.11
N PHE A 117 -8.04 35.49 -8.26
CA PHE A 117 -8.34 36.15 -9.52
C PHE A 117 -9.67 36.93 -9.46
N ALA A 118 -10.68 36.40 -8.75
CA ALA A 118 -11.94 37.10 -8.52
C ALA A 118 -11.78 38.38 -7.68
N LYS A 119 -10.78 38.45 -6.79
CA LYS A 119 -10.48 39.64 -5.96
C LYS A 119 -9.67 40.72 -6.68
N GLN A 120 -9.00 40.37 -7.76
CA GLN A 120 -8.12 41.27 -8.52
C GLN A 120 -8.90 42.25 -9.40
N THR A 121 -8.28 43.40 -9.69
CA THR A 121 -8.80 44.35 -10.68
C THR A 121 -8.59 43.84 -12.11
N HIS A 122 -9.29 44.44 -13.08
CA HIS A 122 -9.17 44.04 -14.49
C HIS A 122 -7.71 44.07 -14.99
N GLU A 123 -6.96 45.13 -14.68
CA GLU A 123 -5.55 45.26 -15.06
C GLU A 123 -4.67 44.15 -14.49
N GLN A 124 -4.93 43.74 -13.25
CA GLN A 124 -4.20 42.65 -12.60
C GLN A 124 -4.55 41.28 -13.20
N ARG A 125 -5.81 41.07 -13.59
CA ARG A 125 -6.26 39.83 -14.25
C ARG A 125 -5.60 39.65 -15.62
N LEU A 126 -5.37 40.74 -16.36
CA LEU A 126 -4.67 40.71 -17.65
C LEU A 126 -3.19 40.27 -17.54
N LEU A 127 -2.59 40.34 -16.35
CA LEU A 127 -1.22 39.84 -16.13
C LEU A 127 -1.17 38.32 -15.92
N VAL A 128 -2.31 37.71 -15.57
CA VAL A 128 -2.42 36.28 -15.21
C VAL A 128 -3.09 35.48 -16.33
N ALA A 129 -4.07 36.05 -17.03
CA ALA A 129 -4.74 35.43 -18.16
C ALA A 129 -3.87 35.49 -19.44
N ASP A 130 -4.01 34.49 -20.30
CA ASP A 130 -3.25 34.42 -21.56
C ASP A 130 -3.78 35.42 -22.60
N ALA A 131 -5.10 35.63 -22.62
CA ALA A 131 -5.77 36.66 -23.42
C ALA A 131 -7.08 37.13 -22.76
N TYR A 132 -7.65 38.22 -23.29
CA TYR A 132 -8.97 38.72 -22.90
C TYR A 132 -9.75 39.11 -24.14
N PHE A 133 -10.96 38.56 -24.30
CA PHE A 133 -11.85 38.91 -25.40
C PHE A 133 -12.79 40.03 -24.93
N SER A 134 -12.62 41.23 -25.48
CA SER A 134 -13.41 42.42 -25.13
C SER A 134 -14.89 42.29 -25.52
N ASP A 135 -15.18 41.61 -26.62
CA ASP A 135 -16.55 41.46 -27.16
C ASP A 135 -17.43 40.59 -26.26
N THR A 136 -16.86 39.49 -25.76
CA THR A 136 -17.54 38.51 -24.88
C THR A 136 -17.22 38.71 -23.40
N ARG A 137 -16.27 39.60 -23.09
CA ARG A 137 -15.76 39.93 -21.75
C ARG A 137 -15.27 38.71 -20.96
N GLU A 138 -14.56 37.81 -21.63
CA GLU A 138 -14.06 36.57 -21.03
C GLU A 138 -12.53 36.51 -20.99
N TYR A 139 -11.99 35.95 -19.91
CA TYR A 139 -10.56 35.75 -19.73
C TYR A 139 -10.16 34.36 -20.24
N TYR A 140 -9.17 34.30 -21.13
CA TYR A 140 -8.74 33.06 -21.77
C TYR A 140 -7.54 32.43 -21.05
N PHE A 141 -7.58 31.11 -20.91
CA PHE A 141 -6.44 30.28 -20.49
C PHE A 141 -6.23 29.12 -21.47
N GLU A 142 -4.98 28.91 -21.90
CA GLU A 142 -4.57 27.84 -22.81
C GLU A 142 -4.42 26.50 -22.05
N ARG A 143 -5.54 25.93 -21.62
CA ARG A 143 -5.61 24.70 -20.80
C ARG A 143 -6.69 23.74 -21.28
N SER A 144 -6.66 22.50 -20.78
CA SER A 144 -7.64 21.47 -21.17
C SER A 144 -9.01 21.73 -20.52
N PRO A 145 -10.09 21.91 -21.30
CA PRO A 145 -11.42 22.12 -20.74
C PRO A 145 -11.96 20.90 -20.00
N THR A 146 -11.58 19.69 -20.45
CA THR A 146 -12.02 18.42 -19.84
C THR A 146 -11.49 18.28 -18.41
N LEU A 147 -10.23 18.64 -18.17
CA LEU A 147 -9.65 18.58 -16.83
C LEU A 147 -10.15 19.74 -15.95
N PHE A 148 -10.32 20.92 -16.55
CA PHE A 148 -10.85 22.08 -15.85
C PHE A 148 -12.27 21.86 -15.33
N HIS A 149 -13.08 21.02 -15.99
CA HIS A 149 -14.43 20.68 -15.50
C HIS A 149 -14.42 20.14 -14.05
N ILE A 150 -13.40 19.37 -13.68
CA ILE A 150 -13.24 18.85 -12.31
C ILE A 150 -13.00 20.01 -11.32
N ILE A 151 -12.20 21.00 -11.72
CA ILE A 151 -11.89 22.18 -10.93
C ILE A 151 -13.12 23.09 -10.82
N TYR A 152 -13.86 23.25 -11.91
CA TYR A 152 -15.15 23.94 -11.92
C TYR A 152 -16.15 23.29 -10.94
N GLN A 153 -16.24 21.96 -10.94
CA GLN A 153 -17.06 21.20 -10.01
C GLN A 153 -16.63 21.40 -8.56
N PHE A 154 -15.32 21.46 -8.28
CA PHE A 154 -14.81 21.78 -6.94
C PHE A 154 -15.30 23.14 -6.45
N TYR A 155 -15.19 24.20 -7.25
CA TYR A 155 -15.61 25.53 -6.81
C TYR A 155 -17.14 25.65 -6.62
N THR A 156 -17.93 24.92 -7.41
CA THR A 156 -19.39 24.96 -7.37
C THR A 156 -19.97 24.07 -6.27
N THR A 157 -19.52 22.82 -6.16
CA THR A 157 -20.08 21.80 -5.27
C THR A 157 -19.25 21.61 -3.99
N GLY A 158 -17.95 21.91 -4.03
CA GLY A 158 -17.01 21.63 -2.95
C GLY A 158 -16.46 20.20 -2.93
N LYS A 159 -16.91 19.34 -3.86
CA LYS A 159 -16.43 17.96 -4.01
C LYS A 159 -15.65 17.82 -5.32
N ILE A 160 -14.69 16.91 -5.32
CA ILE A 160 -13.91 16.55 -6.51
C ILE A 160 -14.28 15.12 -6.88
N HIS A 161 -14.55 14.89 -8.16
CA HIS A 161 -14.73 13.56 -8.71
C HIS A 161 -13.77 13.37 -9.87
N GLN A 162 -12.88 12.40 -9.73
CA GLN A 162 -11.99 12.00 -10.80
C GLN A 162 -12.66 10.89 -11.62
N ALA A 163 -12.85 11.14 -12.92
CA ALA A 163 -13.32 10.10 -13.82
C ALA A 163 -12.17 9.10 -14.12
N PRO A 164 -12.47 7.79 -14.26
CA PRO A 164 -11.44 6.74 -14.36
C PRO A 164 -10.58 6.80 -15.63
N HIS A 165 -11.04 7.50 -16.67
CA HIS A 165 -10.30 7.69 -17.92
C HIS A 165 -9.30 8.87 -17.89
N ILE A 166 -9.28 9.64 -16.80
CA ILE A 166 -8.42 10.82 -16.68
C ILE A 166 -7.12 10.42 -15.98
N CYS A 167 -6.00 10.69 -16.66
CA CYS A 167 -4.66 10.49 -16.11
C CYS A 167 -4.50 11.27 -14.79
N PRO A 168 -4.17 10.61 -13.67
CA PRO A 168 -3.99 11.27 -12.38
C PRO A 168 -2.91 12.36 -12.42
N GLN A 169 -1.84 12.15 -13.18
CA GLN A 169 -0.74 13.11 -13.30
C GLN A 169 -1.17 14.41 -13.99
N ASP A 170 -1.98 14.32 -15.05
CA ASP A 170 -2.48 15.52 -15.74
C ASP A 170 -3.45 16.30 -14.85
N LEU A 171 -4.25 15.62 -14.02
CA LEU A 171 -5.11 16.27 -13.03
C LEU A 171 -4.30 16.98 -11.94
N LEU A 172 -3.23 16.37 -11.43
CA LEU A 172 -2.33 17.01 -10.47
C LEU A 172 -1.64 18.25 -11.06
N ASP A 173 -1.21 18.17 -12.32
CA ASP A 173 -0.62 19.30 -13.02
C ASP A 173 -1.63 20.47 -13.12
N GLU A 174 -2.92 20.17 -13.30
CA GLU A 174 -3.99 21.16 -13.21
C GLU A 174 -4.14 21.71 -11.78
N PHE A 175 -4.25 20.87 -10.75
CA PHE A 175 -4.34 21.37 -9.37
C PHE A 175 -3.17 22.31 -9.01
N ARG A 176 -1.95 21.95 -9.40
CA ARG A 176 -0.77 22.81 -9.21
C ARG A 176 -0.88 24.14 -9.96
N PHE A 177 -1.32 24.13 -11.22
CA PHE A 177 -1.54 25.36 -12.00
C PHE A 177 -2.58 26.27 -11.33
N TRP A 178 -3.71 25.69 -10.90
CA TRP A 178 -4.78 26.41 -10.22
C TRP A 178 -4.51 26.68 -8.73
N LYS A 179 -3.30 26.39 -8.24
CA LYS A 179 -2.85 26.59 -6.85
C LYS A 179 -3.76 25.93 -5.82
N LEU A 180 -4.26 24.77 -6.19
CA LEU A 180 -5.06 23.87 -5.38
C LEU A 180 -4.12 22.84 -4.75
N ASP A 181 -4.18 22.70 -3.43
CA ASP A 181 -3.34 21.78 -2.67
C ASP A 181 -3.85 20.33 -2.85
N PRO A 182 -3.16 19.46 -3.60
CA PRO A 182 -3.70 18.15 -3.97
C PRO A 182 -3.95 17.25 -2.76
N GLU A 183 -3.09 17.30 -1.75
CA GLU A 183 -3.18 16.43 -0.56
C GLU A 183 -4.46 16.69 0.23
N LYS A 184 -4.87 17.96 0.33
CA LYS A 184 -6.12 18.36 0.99
C LYS A 184 -7.36 18.01 0.17
N LEU A 185 -7.20 17.86 -1.14
CA LEU A 185 -8.30 17.77 -2.11
C LEU A 185 -8.62 16.34 -2.56
N ILE A 186 -7.64 15.45 -2.57
CA ILE A 186 -7.83 14.04 -2.91
C ILE A 186 -8.78 13.36 -1.91
N ASN A 187 -8.73 13.75 -0.64
CA ASN A 187 -9.60 13.24 0.43
C ASN A 187 -11.06 13.73 0.34
N LEU A 188 -11.40 14.62 -0.60
CA LEU A 188 -12.75 15.16 -0.79
C LEU A 188 -13.55 14.41 -1.88
N CYS A 189 -12.99 13.35 -2.45
CA CYS A 189 -13.65 12.48 -3.42
C CYS A 189 -14.44 11.38 -2.69
N SER A 190 -15.77 11.47 -2.72
CA SER A 190 -16.67 10.48 -2.08
C SER A 190 -16.54 9.07 -2.65
N CYS A 191 -15.96 8.90 -3.84
CA CYS A 191 -15.76 7.59 -4.46
C CYS A 191 -14.53 6.85 -3.91
N MET A 192 -13.67 7.51 -3.13
CA MET A 192 -12.50 6.91 -2.49
C MET A 192 -12.79 6.48 -1.04
N GLU A 193 -13.87 6.99 -0.43
CA GLU A 193 -14.29 6.63 0.93
C GLU A 193 -14.92 5.22 0.98
N ASP A 194 -15.66 4.81 -0.06
CA ASP A 194 -16.35 3.51 -0.09
C ASP A 194 -15.39 2.30 -0.16
N ASP A 195 -14.20 2.44 -0.77
CA ASP A 195 -13.18 1.37 -0.82
C ASP A 195 -12.40 1.24 0.50
N LEU A 196 -12.46 2.24 1.38
CA LEU A 196 -11.73 2.26 2.66
C LEU A 196 -12.62 1.92 3.87
N SER A 197 -13.96 2.05 3.75
CA SER A 197 -14.89 1.77 4.85
C SER A 197 -15.11 0.28 5.15
N ASP A 198 -14.73 -0.63 4.25
CA ASP A 198 -14.78 -2.07 4.47
C ASP A 198 -13.53 -2.63 5.20
N ASP A 199 -12.49 -1.80 5.41
CA ASP A 199 -11.17 -2.18 5.94
C ASP A 199 -10.93 -1.84 7.43
N GLU A 200 -11.95 -1.41 8.19
CA GLU A 200 -11.80 -1.08 9.63
C GLU A 200 -11.40 -2.27 10.53
N ASN A 201 -11.23 -3.50 10.00
CA ASN A 201 -10.72 -4.65 10.74
C ASN A 201 -9.46 -5.31 10.15
N GLY A 202 -8.76 -4.67 9.19
CA GLY A 202 -7.63 -5.29 8.50
C GLY A 202 -6.44 -4.37 8.27
N SER A 203 -5.41 -4.49 9.14
CA SER A 203 -4.03 -4.00 8.99
C SER A 203 -3.78 -2.49 8.85
N GLU A 204 -3.24 -1.92 9.92
CA GLU A 204 -2.62 -0.59 10.05
C GLU A 204 -1.31 -0.38 9.24
N ASP A 205 -1.09 -1.09 8.11
CA ASP A 205 0.22 -1.14 7.44
C ASP A 205 0.18 -0.66 5.97
N SER A 206 -0.51 0.46 5.71
CA SER A 206 -0.39 1.19 4.46
C SER A 206 -0.37 2.71 4.69
N ASP A 207 0.60 3.16 5.48
CA ASP A 207 0.93 4.58 5.62
C ASP A 207 2.10 4.97 4.71
N SER A 208 1.87 6.00 3.90
CA SER A 208 2.84 6.65 3.03
C SER A 208 4.10 7.12 3.78
N VAL A 209 5.26 6.80 3.19
CA VAL A 209 6.61 6.87 3.78
C VAL A 209 7.20 8.28 3.96
N GLU A 210 6.59 9.35 3.44
CA GLU A 210 7.37 10.59 3.21
C GLU A 210 7.43 11.62 4.35
N ASP A 211 6.79 11.45 5.53
CA ASP A 211 6.93 12.50 6.58
C ASP A 211 6.79 12.05 8.06
N ARG A 212 7.26 10.85 8.43
CA ARG A 212 7.47 10.56 9.87
C ARG A 212 8.81 11.12 10.33
N PRO A 213 8.88 11.88 11.46
CA PRO A 213 10.15 12.09 12.13
C PRO A 213 10.68 10.71 12.55
N SER A 214 11.78 10.27 11.92
CA SER A 214 12.48 8.99 12.18
C SER A 214 12.32 8.57 13.64
N GLU A 215 11.53 7.51 13.88
CA GLU A 215 11.10 7.07 15.22
C GLU A 215 12.29 6.83 16.17
N PHE A 216 13.47 6.60 15.59
CA PHE A 216 14.75 6.38 16.25
C PHE A 216 15.40 7.63 16.87
N LYS A 217 15.01 8.86 16.49
CA LYS A 217 15.67 10.12 16.95
C LYS A 217 15.62 10.32 18.45
N HIS A 218 14.56 9.83 19.12
CA HIS A 218 14.38 9.97 20.56
C HIS A 218 15.06 8.83 21.36
N LEU A 219 15.61 7.82 20.69
CA LEU A 219 16.26 6.67 21.34
C LEU A 219 17.77 6.87 21.47
N ARG A 220 18.36 6.23 22.49
CA ARG A 220 19.82 6.21 22.67
C ARG A 220 20.48 5.52 21.47
N LEU A 221 21.52 6.14 20.91
CA LEU A 221 22.18 5.70 19.68
C LEU A 221 21.23 5.59 18.48
N GLY A 222 20.29 6.52 18.36
CA GLY A 222 19.25 6.52 17.31
C GLY A 222 19.79 6.31 15.89
N SER A 223 20.86 7.00 15.51
CA SER A 223 21.44 6.86 14.16
C SER A 223 22.02 5.46 13.89
N LEU A 224 22.73 4.87 14.85
CA LEU A 224 23.27 3.52 14.72
C LEU A 224 22.15 2.47 14.67
N ARG A 225 21.07 2.69 15.43
CA ARG A 225 19.89 1.82 15.40
C ARG A 225 19.19 1.91 14.05
N GLU A 226 19.00 3.11 13.52
CA GLU A 226 18.42 3.32 12.21
C GLU A 226 19.25 2.66 11.10
N ASP A 227 20.59 2.79 11.16
CA ASP A 227 21.50 2.12 10.21
C ASP A 227 21.37 0.59 10.28
N ILE A 228 21.36 0.00 11.48
CA ILE A 228 21.23 -1.45 11.67
C ILE A 228 19.83 -1.93 11.26
N TRP A 229 18.79 -1.15 11.58
CA TRP A 229 17.41 -1.45 11.20
C TRP A 229 17.28 -1.52 9.68
N ASN A 230 17.84 -0.54 8.96
CA ASN A 230 17.81 -0.50 7.50
C ASN A 230 18.60 -1.66 6.88
N ILE A 231 19.68 -2.13 7.53
CA ILE A 231 20.42 -3.33 7.09
C ILE A 231 19.56 -4.60 7.21
N ILE A 232 18.75 -4.71 8.25
CA ILE A 232 17.97 -5.92 8.56
C ILE A 232 16.62 -5.95 7.81
N GLU A 233 15.92 -4.83 7.74
CA GLU A 233 14.54 -4.77 7.24
C GLU A 233 14.46 -4.37 5.76
N GLU A 234 15.37 -3.51 5.29
CA GLU A 234 15.37 -2.99 3.92
C GLU A 234 16.52 -3.60 3.10
N PRO A 235 16.28 -4.68 2.33
CA PRO A 235 17.34 -5.37 1.59
C PRO A 235 18.01 -4.48 0.54
N ASN A 236 17.31 -3.43 0.05
CA ASN A 236 17.81 -2.51 -0.97
C ASN A 236 18.50 -1.26 -0.40
N SER A 237 18.62 -1.12 0.92
CA SER A 237 19.19 0.08 1.54
C SER A 237 20.70 0.23 1.29
N SER A 238 21.45 -0.87 1.31
CA SER A 238 22.90 -0.87 1.16
C SER A 238 23.46 -2.22 0.67
N ILE A 239 24.72 -2.22 0.21
CA ILE A 239 25.43 -3.46 -0.15
C ILE A 239 25.53 -4.40 1.05
N TYR A 240 25.70 -3.86 2.27
CA TYR A 240 25.71 -4.65 3.50
C TYR A 240 24.34 -5.29 3.78
N ALA A 241 23.25 -4.56 3.53
CA ALA A 241 21.89 -5.10 3.63
C ALA A 241 21.65 -6.25 2.65
N GLN A 242 22.13 -6.12 1.41
CA GLN A 242 22.05 -7.17 0.40
C GLN A 242 22.87 -8.41 0.81
N ALA A 243 24.09 -8.22 1.31
CA ALA A 243 24.93 -9.31 1.79
C ALA A 243 24.32 -10.02 3.01
N PHE A 244 23.78 -9.26 3.96
CA PHE A 244 23.06 -9.79 5.13
C PHE A 244 21.84 -10.61 4.67
N THR A 245 20.99 -10.03 3.83
CA THR A 245 19.81 -10.70 3.26
C THR A 245 20.17 -12.01 2.55
N PHE A 246 21.21 -11.99 1.71
CA PHE A 246 21.70 -13.19 1.03
C PHE A 246 22.14 -14.27 2.02
N LEU A 247 22.88 -13.89 3.06
CA LEU A 247 23.34 -14.80 4.10
C LEU A 247 22.17 -15.37 4.91
N SER A 248 21.19 -14.54 5.27
CA SER A 248 19.95 -14.95 5.93
C SER A 248 19.17 -15.98 5.12
N VAL A 249 18.98 -15.74 3.82
CA VAL A 249 18.32 -16.69 2.91
C VAL A 249 19.11 -17.99 2.82
N LEU A 250 20.45 -17.92 2.73
CA LEU A 250 21.31 -19.11 2.69
C LEU A 250 21.14 -19.97 3.95
N PHE A 251 21.14 -19.37 5.15
CA PHE A 251 20.90 -20.11 6.39
C PHE A 251 19.50 -20.73 6.45
N VAL A 252 18.48 -20.05 5.94
CA VAL A 252 17.13 -20.64 5.81
C VAL A 252 17.16 -21.86 4.90
N LEU A 253 17.79 -21.77 3.72
CA LEU A 253 17.89 -22.89 2.78
C LEU A 253 18.67 -24.08 3.37
N ILE A 254 19.80 -23.83 4.05
CA ILE A 254 20.57 -24.87 4.74
C ILE A 254 19.71 -25.54 5.82
N SER A 255 18.95 -24.75 6.58
CA SER A 255 18.09 -25.27 7.65
C SER A 255 16.93 -26.13 7.12
N ILE A 256 16.33 -25.74 5.99
CA ILE A 256 15.32 -26.53 5.29
C ILE A 256 15.94 -27.81 4.72
N GLY A 257 17.11 -27.71 4.09
CA GLY A 257 17.86 -28.87 3.59
C GLY A 257 18.18 -29.86 4.71
N GLY A 258 18.63 -29.37 5.88
CA GLY A 258 18.87 -30.19 7.06
C GLY A 258 17.60 -30.88 7.59
N LEU A 259 16.46 -30.19 7.57
CA LEU A 259 15.16 -30.78 7.95
C LEU A 259 14.75 -31.92 7.00
N VAL A 260 14.87 -31.69 5.69
CA VAL A 260 14.52 -32.69 4.66
C VAL A 260 15.48 -33.88 4.75
N LEU A 261 16.79 -33.64 4.78
CA LEU A 261 17.81 -34.70 4.87
C LEU A 261 17.70 -35.49 6.18
N GLY A 262 17.40 -34.82 7.31
CA GLY A 262 17.20 -35.49 8.60
C GLY A 262 15.95 -36.37 8.66
N SER A 263 15.02 -36.22 7.71
CA SER A 263 13.84 -37.09 7.59
C SER A 263 14.11 -38.40 6.85
N ILE A 264 15.26 -38.51 6.15
CA ILE A 264 15.65 -39.72 5.40
C ILE A 264 16.11 -40.80 6.38
N PRO A 265 15.52 -42.02 6.36
CA PRO A 265 15.89 -43.11 7.26
C PRO A 265 17.38 -43.48 7.22
N ASP A 266 17.99 -43.46 6.03
CA ASP A 266 19.41 -43.79 5.83
C ASP A 266 20.37 -42.78 6.49
N LEU A 267 19.90 -41.55 6.77
CA LEU A 267 20.66 -40.50 7.45
C LEU A 267 20.27 -40.37 8.93
N GLN A 268 19.46 -41.29 9.45
CA GLN A 268 19.12 -41.38 10.87
C GLN A 268 19.99 -42.44 11.55
N VAL A 269 20.47 -42.10 12.74
CA VAL A 269 21.32 -42.96 13.56
C VAL A 269 20.51 -43.44 14.75
N GLU A 270 20.65 -44.72 15.06
CA GLU A 270 20.04 -45.35 16.23
C GLU A 270 20.73 -44.85 17.51
N VAL A 271 19.95 -44.21 18.38
CA VAL A 271 20.45 -43.78 19.69
C VAL A 271 19.87 -44.72 20.77
N PRO A 272 20.71 -45.52 21.46
CA PRO A 272 20.22 -46.47 22.45
C PRO A 272 19.76 -45.74 23.72
N ARG A 273 18.45 -45.81 24.02
CA ARG A 273 17.89 -45.23 25.26
C ARG A 273 18.05 -46.19 26.44
N LYS A 274 18.52 -45.68 27.58
CA LYS A 274 18.63 -46.44 28.83
C LYS A 274 17.38 -46.19 29.67
N ASN A 275 16.39 -47.09 29.61
CA ASN A 275 15.22 -47.02 30.50
C ASN A 275 15.69 -47.11 31.96
N ARG A 276 15.26 -46.15 32.78
CA ARG A 276 15.59 -46.06 34.22
C ARG A 276 14.57 -46.80 35.10
N THR A 277 13.68 -47.60 34.52
CA THR A 277 12.76 -48.45 35.27
C THR A 277 13.45 -49.76 35.63
N GLY A 278 13.79 -49.91 36.91
CA GLY A 278 14.41 -51.10 37.49
C GLY A 278 13.47 -52.31 37.58
N SER A 279 12.83 -52.71 36.49
CA SER A 279 12.16 -54.01 36.41
C SER A 279 12.69 -54.78 35.20
N ALA A 280 13.11 -56.02 35.46
CA ALA A 280 13.75 -56.91 34.52
C ALA A 280 12.89 -57.16 33.27
N GLY A 281 13.14 -56.39 32.22
CA GLY A 281 12.54 -56.52 30.90
C GLY A 281 13.23 -55.55 29.95
N THR A 282 14.25 -56.03 29.24
CA THR A 282 15.11 -55.24 28.35
C THR A 282 14.41 -54.93 27.02
N ASP A 283 13.36 -54.10 27.04
CA ASP A 283 12.93 -53.41 25.83
C ASP A 283 13.76 -52.12 25.69
N LYS A 284 14.85 -52.22 24.93
CA LYS A 284 15.60 -51.04 24.47
C LYS A 284 14.73 -50.33 23.44
N VAL A 285 14.07 -49.24 23.83
CA VAL A 285 13.41 -48.36 22.86
C VAL A 285 14.53 -47.66 22.08
N VAL A 286 14.70 -48.03 20.82
CA VAL A 286 15.64 -47.39 19.89
C VAL A 286 14.93 -46.17 19.29
N GLU A 287 15.42 -44.96 19.59
CA GLU A 287 14.93 -43.74 18.94
C GLU A 287 15.86 -43.42 17.76
N MET A 288 15.27 -43.10 16.60
CA MET A 288 15.99 -42.66 15.42
C MET A 288 16.19 -41.15 15.51
N GLU A 289 17.44 -40.71 15.61
CA GLU A 289 17.78 -39.29 15.57
C GLU A 289 18.56 -38.95 14.29
N PRO A 290 18.47 -37.71 13.77
CA PRO A 290 19.25 -37.31 12.61
C PRO A 290 20.75 -37.44 12.85
N HIS A 291 21.52 -37.69 11.78
CA HIS A 291 22.98 -37.77 11.87
C HIS A 291 23.57 -36.56 12.62
N PRO A 292 24.56 -36.75 13.52
CA PRO A 292 25.10 -35.67 14.37
C PRO A 292 25.55 -34.41 13.62
N LEU A 293 26.06 -34.55 12.40
CA LEU A 293 26.43 -33.41 11.55
C LEU A 293 25.22 -32.54 11.15
N LEU A 294 24.07 -33.15 10.85
CA LEU A 294 22.85 -32.42 10.50
C LEU A 294 22.31 -31.66 11.73
N VAL A 295 22.42 -32.27 12.91
CA VAL A 295 22.07 -31.65 14.19
C VAL A 295 22.99 -30.45 14.48
N GLN A 296 24.30 -30.58 14.26
CA GLN A 296 25.26 -29.46 14.41
C GLN A 296 24.95 -28.32 13.45
N LEU A 297 24.68 -28.61 12.17
CA LEU A 297 24.28 -27.61 11.19
C LEU A 297 22.99 -26.89 11.60
N GLU A 298 22.02 -27.62 12.14
CA GLU A 298 20.78 -27.04 12.66
C GLU A 298 21.06 -26.06 13.81
N TYR A 299 21.91 -26.42 14.78
CA TYR A 299 22.30 -25.51 15.86
C TYR A 299 22.98 -24.24 15.32
N VAL A 300 23.87 -24.34 14.34
CA VAL A 300 24.50 -23.18 13.71
C VAL A 300 23.46 -22.26 13.06
N CYS A 301 22.49 -22.82 12.34
CA CYS A 301 21.39 -22.05 11.74
C CYS A 301 20.52 -21.36 12.79
N ILE A 302 20.23 -22.04 13.91
CA ILE A 302 19.43 -21.49 15.00
C ILE A 302 20.16 -20.33 15.69
N VAL A 303 21.47 -20.46 15.92
CA VAL A 303 22.28 -19.36 16.46
C VAL A 303 22.21 -18.14 15.56
N TRP A 304 22.26 -18.33 14.23
CA TRP A 304 22.06 -17.25 13.27
C TRP A 304 20.66 -16.63 13.37
N PHE A 305 19.58 -17.43 13.39
CA PHE A 305 18.22 -16.91 13.52
C PHE A 305 17.96 -16.19 14.85
N LEU A 306 18.55 -16.69 15.94
CA LEU A 306 18.50 -16.05 17.24
C LEU A 306 19.22 -14.69 17.19
N PHE A 307 20.40 -14.64 16.57
CA PHE A 307 21.14 -13.40 16.37
C PHE A 307 20.32 -12.37 15.57
N GLU A 308 19.68 -12.77 14.48
CA GLU A 308 18.81 -11.91 13.69
C GLU A 308 17.63 -11.37 14.52
N TYR A 309 16.92 -12.27 15.22
CA TYR A 309 15.74 -11.92 16.00
C TYR A 309 16.08 -10.99 17.17
N VAL A 310 17.13 -11.31 17.93
CA VAL A 310 17.58 -10.50 19.07
C VAL A 310 18.05 -9.13 18.60
N THR A 311 18.87 -9.08 17.54
CA THR A 311 19.35 -7.80 17.00
C THR A 311 18.17 -6.93 16.56
N LYS A 312 17.18 -7.51 15.87
CA LYS A 312 15.97 -6.81 15.46
C LYS A 312 15.19 -6.22 16.65
N MET A 313 14.98 -7.01 17.71
CA MET A 313 14.27 -6.56 18.92
C MET A 313 15.05 -5.57 19.79
N LEU A 314 16.38 -5.56 19.70
CA LEU A 314 17.22 -4.57 20.39
C LEU A 314 17.22 -3.21 19.67
N VAL A 315 17.16 -3.24 18.35
CA VAL A 315 17.25 -2.07 17.48
C VAL A 315 15.91 -1.37 17.31
N SER A 316 14.79 -2.10 17.33
CA SER A 316 13.45 -1.55 17.13
C SER A 316 13.10 -0.40 18.09
N ALA A 317 12.36 0.59 17.56
CA ALA A 317 11.89 1.74 18.33
C ALA A 317 10.78 1.35 19.32
N ASP A 318 9.79 0.59 18.85
CA ASP A 318 8.70 0.06 19.66
C ASP A 318 8.65 -1.48 19.58
N ARG A 319 9.18 -2.13 20.62
CA ARG A 319 9.32 -3.60 20.66
C ARG A 319 7.98 -4.32 20.66
N CYS A 320 6.95 -3.77 21.29
CA CYS A 320 5.65 -4.42 21.38
C CYS A 320 4.96 -4.42 20.01
N LYS A 321 4.97 -3.26 19.34
CA LYS A 321 4.44 -3.15 17.98
C LYS A 321 5.21 -4.04 17.01
N THR A 322 6.55 -4.02 17.05
CA THR A 322 7.38 -4.89 16.23
C THR A 322 7.13 -6.37 16.52
N PHE A 323 6.99 -6.77 17.78
CA PHE A 323 6.72 -8.17 18.15
C PHE A 323 5.40 -8.69 17.56
N CYS A 324 4.34 -7.87 17.56
CA CYS A 324 3.02 -8.26 17.07
C CYS A 324 2.90 -8.37 15.53
N GLN A 325 3.92 -7.98 14.77
CA GLN A 325 3.92 -8.14 13.31
C GLN A 325 4.07 -9.62 12.91
N LEU A 326 3.27 -10.08 11.95
CA LEU A 326 3.20 -11.49 11.54
C LEU A 326 4.56 -12.10 11.18
N LEU A 327 5.39 -11.39 10.42
CA LEU A 327 6.72 -11.86 10.01
C LEU A 327 7.66 -12.05 11.22
N ASN A 328 7.50 -11.26 12.28
CA ASN A 328 8.32 -11.35 13.48
C ASN A 328 7.84 -12.46 14.42
N ILE A 329 6.55 -12.76 14.41
CA ILE A 329 5.98 -13.95 15.06
C ILE A 329 6.52 -15.22 14.40
N ILE A 330 6.61 -15.26 13.07
CA ILE A 330 7.21 -16.38 12.33
C ILE A 330 8.68 -16.60 12.72
N ASP A 331 9.46 -15.51 12.83
CA ASP A 331 10.86 -15.58 13.28
C ASP A 331 10.97 -16.14 14.71
N LEU A 332 10.08 -15.75 15.62
CA LEU A 332 10.03 -16.30 16.97
C LEU A 332 9.72 -17.79 16.96
N PHE A 333 8.71 -18.23 16.22
CA PHE A 333 8.36 -19.65 16.12
C PHE A 333 9.47 -20.50 15.48
N ALA A 334 10.29 -19.92 14.61
CA ALA A 334 11.43 -20.62 14.02
C ALA A 334 12.52 -20.95 15.06
N ILE A 335 12.69 -20.13 16.10
CA ILE A 335 13.67 -20.36 17.18
C ILE A 335 13.06 -21.01 18.43
N LEU A 336 11.74 -20.96 18.58
CA LEU A 336 11.00 -21.42 19.76
C LEU A 336 11.29 -22.88 20.16
N PRO A 337 11.42 -23.86 19.23
CA PRO A 337 11.74 -25.24 19.61
C PRO A 337 13.04 -25.38 20.39
N PHE A 338 14.07 -24.62 20.01
CA PHE A 338 15.36 -24.60 20.70
C PHE A 338 15.28 -23.83 22.02
N MET A 339 14.58 -22.70 22.03
CA MET A 339 14.38 -21.91 23.25
C MET A 339 13.64 -22.71 24.32
N ALA A 340 12.65 -23.52 23.91
CA ALA A 340 11.91 -24.41 24.80
C ALA A 340 12.81 -25.52 25.38
N ASP A 341 13.64 -26.17 24.54
CA ASP A 341 14.57 -27.21 24.97
C ASP A 341 15.60 -26.66 25.98
N MET A 342 16.18 -25.50 25.66
CA MET A 342 17.13 -24.80 26.53
C MET A 342 16.46 -24.35 27.85
N ALA A 343 15.22 -23.87 27.80
CA ALA A 343 14.48 -23.47 29.00
C ALA A 343 14.22 -24.66 29.95
N LEU A 344 13.85 -25.82 29.40
CA LEU A 344 13.66 -27.04 30.19
C LEU A 344 14.96 -27.47 30.89
N PHE A 345 16.09 -27.37 30.19
CA PHE A 345 17.41 -27.62 30.76
C PHE A 345 17.73 -26.67 31.93
N PHE A 346 17.47 -25.37 31.79
CA PHE A 346 17.71 -24.38 32.86
C PHE A 346 16.83 -24.56 34.09
N VAL A 347 15.60 -25.05 33.92
CA VAL A 347 14.69 -25.34 35.05
C VAL A 347 15.12 -26.62 35.80
N GLY A 348 16.13 -27.33 35.30
CA GLY A 348 16.65 -28.55 35.92
C GLY A 348 15.70 -29.74 35.82
N ILE A 349 14.73 -29.65 34.90
CA ILE A 349 13.85 -30.78 34.61
C ILE A 349 14.54 -31.59 33.52
N ASP A 350 15.11 -32.73 33.91
CA ASP A 350 15.64 -33.69 32.95
C ASP A 350 14.53 -34.01 31.94
N THR A 351 14.75 -33.68 30.66
CA THR A 351 13.81 -33.95 29.56
C THR A 351 13.38 -35.41 29.54
N GLU A 352 14.28 -36.31 29.97
CA GLU A 352 14.04 -37.74 30.19
C GLU A 352 12.89 -38.04 31.19
N GLN A 353 12.72 -37.27 32.26
CA GLN A 353 11.65 -37.47 33.27
C GLN A 353 10.31 -36.93 32.79
N LEU A 354 10.29 -35.81 32.08
CA LEU A 354 9.05 -35.26 31.52
C LEU A 354 8.51 -36.14 30.40
N ARG A 355 9.40 -36.69 29.57
CA ARG A 355 9.06 -37.48 28.38
C ARG A 355 8.38 -38.82 28.68
N ASP A 356 8.31 -39.25 29.94
CA ASP A 356 7.47 -40.39 30.37
C ASP A 356 5.99 -40.00 30.55
N LEU A 357 5.68 -38.71 30.72
CA LEU A 357 4.30 -38.22 30.66
C LEU A 357 3.86 -38.17 29.20
N LYS A 358 2.79 -38.90 28.85
CA LYS A 358 2.17 -38.88 27.51
C LYS A 358 1.97 -37.46 26.95
N GLY A 359 1.72 -36.47 27.82
CA GLY A 359 1.62 -35.05 27.46
C GLY A 359 2.92 -34.41 26.98
N ALA A 360 4.06 -34.69 27.62
CA ALA A 360 5.34 -34.11 27.23
C ALA A 360 5.86 -34.70 25.90
N LEU A 361 5.58 -35.98 25.62
CA LEU A 361 5.86 -36.59 24.32
C LEU A 361 5.11 -35.88 23.18
N LEU A 362 3.85 -35.53 23.41
CA LEU A 362 3.04 -34.78 22.44
C LEU A 362 3.62 -33.38 22.23
N VAL A 363 3.98 -32.68 23.32
CA VAL A 363 4.58 -31.34 23.24
C VAL A 363 5.91 -31.37 22.48
N ILE A 364 6.82 -32.28 22.80
CA ILE A 364 8.12 -32.41 22.10
C ILE A 364 7.90 -32.72 20.61
N ARG A 365 6.93 -33.58 20.26
CA ARG A 365 6.59 -33.88 18.86
C ARG A 365 6.04 -32.65 18.13
N ILE A 366 5.17 -31.88 18.76
CA ILE A 366 4.63 -30.63 18.19
C ILE A 366 5.77 -29.60 18.00
N LEU A 367 6.66 -29.43 18.98
CA LEU A 367 7.81 -28.53 18.86
C LEU A 367 8.74 -28.91 17.70
N ARG A 368 8.91 -30.22 17.41
CA ARG A 368 9.65 -30.67 16.22
C ARG A 368 8.94 -30.27 14.91
N VAL A 369 7.61 -30.31 14.87
CA VAL A 369 6.82 -29.87 13.68
C VAL A 369 6.88 -28.36 13.48
N LEU A 370 6.92 -27.56 14.56
CA LEU A 370 7.07 -26.10 14.47
C LEU A 370 8.32 -25.68 13.69
N ARG A 371 9.34 -26.54 13.60
CA ARG A 371 10.52 -26.29 12.77
C ARG A 371 10.18 -26.09 11.29
N VAL A 372 9.05 -26.59 10.79
CA VAL A 372 8.58 -26.34 9.41
C VAL A 372 8.21 -24.87 9.21
N ILE A 373 7.80 -24.15 10.27
CA ILE A 373 7.47 -22.72 10.22
C ILE A 373 8.65 -21.88 9.75
N ARG A 374 9.90 -22.34 9.96
CA ARG A 374 11.10 -21.65 9.45
C ARG A 374 11.11 -21.47 7.93
N VAL A 375 10.37 -22.31 7.17
CA VAL A 375 10.17 -22.14 5.72
C VAL A 375 9.45 -20.83 5.42
N LEU A 376 8.48 -20.43 6.25
CA LEU A 376 7.71 -19.20 6.08
C LEU A 376 8.56 -17.93 6.28
N LYS A 377 9.76 -18.05 6.87
CA LYS A 377 10.73 -16.95 6.98
C LYS A 377 11.18 -16.43 5.61
N LEU A 378 11.12 -17.27 4.57
CA LEU A 378 11.35 -16.83 3.18
C LEU A 378 10.36 -15.76 2.73
N GLY A 379 9.21 -15.62 3.40
CA GLY A 379 8.23 -14.56 3.16
C GLY A 379 8.80 -13.15 3.32
N ARG A 380 9.75 -12.92 4.22
CA ARG A 380 10.41 -11.60 4.33
C ARG A 380 11.20 -11.25 3.06
N TYR A 381 11.76 -12.24 2.39
CA TYR A 381 12.67 -12.03 1.27
C TYR A 381 12.00 -12.18 -0.10
N SER A 382 10.76 -12.70 -0.12
CA SER A 382 9.97 -12.87 -1.33
C SER A 382 8.84 -11.85 -1.38
N SER A 383 9.00 -10.83 -2.23
CA SER A 383 7.92 -9.88 -2.53
C SER A 383 6.65 -10.59 -3.02
N GLY A 384 6.80 -11.68 -3.77
CA GLY A 384 5.67 -12.50 -4.22
C GLY A 384 4.88 -13.13 -3.06
N LEU A 385 5.57 -13.61 -2.02
CA LEU A 385 4.90 -14.21 -0.86
C LEU A 385 4.26 -13.15 0.05
N GLN A 386 4.83 -11.95 0.13
CA GLN A 386 4.21 -10.81 0.82
C GLN A 386 2.94 -10.35 0.11
N MET A 387 3.00 -10.16 -1.21
CA MET A 387 1.85 -9.81 -2.04
C MET A 387 0.73 -10.86 -1.94
N PHE A 388 1.11 -12.15 -1.97
CA PHE A 388 0.17 -13.23 -1.75
C PHE A 388 -0.46 -13.17 -0.35
N GLY A 389 0.33 -12.90 0.70
CA GLY A 389 -0.17 -12.73 2.07
C GLY A 389 -1.18 -11.59 2.20
N LYS A 390 -0.84 -10.39 1.69
CA LYS A 390 -1.75 -9.23 1.65
C LYS A 390 -3.03 -9.54 0.87
N THR A 391 -2.91 -10.24 -0.25
CA THR A 391 -4.05 -10.67 -1.07
C THR A 391 -4.97 -11.63 -0.30
N LEU A 392 -4.40 -12.61 0.40
CA LEU A 392 -5.16 -13.55 1.23
C LEU A 392 -5.87 -12.84 2.37
N GLN A 393 -5.22 -11.86 3.00
CA GLN A 393 -5.80 -11.06 4.07
C GLN A 393 -6.99 -10.25 3.55
N ALA A 394 -6.82 -9.51 2.44
CA ALA A 394 -7.90 -8.78 1.79
C ALA A 394 -9.05 -9.69 1.31
N SER A 395 -8.72 -10.95 0.98
CA SER A 395 -9.69 -11.95 0.51
C SER A 395 -10.27 -12.84 1.62
N PHE A 396 -9.91 -12.61 2.90
CA PHE A 396 -10.23 -13.56 3.97
C PHE A 396 -11.73 -13.73 4.18
N ARG A 397 -12.51 -12.63 4.06
CA ARG A 397 -13.97 -12.67 4.16
C ARG A 397 -14.60 -13.54 3.07
N GLN A 398 -14.16 -13.37 1.82
CA GLN A 398 -14.67 -14.14 0.69
C GLN A 398 -14.21 -15.61 0.78
N LEU A 399 -12.97 -15.86 1.19
CA LEU A 399 -12.45 -17.21 1.42
C LEU A 399 -13.20 -17.94 2.54
N GLY A 400 -13.55 -17.24 3.62
CA GLY A 400 -14.38 -17.77 4.71
C GLY A 400 -15.79 -18.16 4.25
N MET A 401 -16.44 -17.30 3.45
CA MET A 401 -17.74 -17.61 2.85
C MET A 401 -17.68 -18.83 1.94
N MET A 402 -16.62 -18.96 1.12
CA MET A 402 -16.38 -20.16 0.31
C MET A 402 -16.24 -21.41 1.18
N ALA A 403 -15.39 -21.35 2.22
CA ALA A 403 -15.12 -22.49 3.07
C ALA A 403 -16.42 -23.02 3.69
N MET A 404 -17.35 -22.14 4.07
CA MET A 404 -18.67 -22.52 4.55
C MET A 404 -19.51 -23.27 3.50
N VAL A 405 -19.50 -22.82 2.24
CA VAL A 405 -20.22 -23.49 1.14
C VAL A 405 -19.61 -24.86 0.85
N VAL A 406 -18.27 -24.97 0.79
CA VAL A 406 -17.57 -26.25 0.58
C VAL A 406 -17.86 -27.20 1.73
N MET A 407 -17.76 -26.77 2.98
CA MET A 407 -18.06 -27.60 4.16
C MET A 407 -19.50 -28.10 4.16
N THR A 408 -20.46 -27.25 3.78
CA THR A 408 -21.87 -27.64 3.66
C THR A 408 -22.05 -28.70 2.56
N GLY A 409 -21.42 -28.50 1.39
CA GLY A 409 -21.44 -29.46 0.29
C GLY A 409 -20.82 -30.81 0.68
N VAL A 410 -19.66 -30.79 1.35
CA VAL A 410 -19.00 -31.99 1.87
C VAL A 410 -19.94 -32.76 2.79
N ILE A 411 -20.49 -32.12 3.82
CA ILE A 411 -21.39 -32.79 4.78
C ILE A 411 -22.64 -33.35 4.07
N PHE A 412 -23.22 -32.59 3.13
CA PHE A 412 -24.41 -32.99 2.38
C PHE A 412 -24.15 -34.24 1.52
N PHE A 413 -23.14 -34.20 0.64
CA PHE A 413 -22.83 -35.32 -0.25
C PHE A 413 -22.31 -36.54 0.51
N SER A 414 -21.55 -36.34 1.60
CA SER A 414 -21.07 -37.43 2.46
C SER A 414 -22.19 -38.15 3.17
N THR A 415 -23.20 -37.42 3.65
CA THR A 415 -24.37 -38.03 4.27
C THR A 415 -25.16 -38.84 3.25
N LEU A 416 -25.34 -38.31 2.04
CA LEU A 416 -26.11 -38.97 0.99
C LEU A 416 -25.42 -40.25 0.48
N VAL A 417 -24.11 -40.20 0.20
CA VAL A 417 -23.36 -41.40 -0.24
C VAL A 417 -23.28 -42.44 0.87
N TYR A 418 -23.11 -42.03 2.13
CA TYR A 418 -23.11 -42.95 3.27
C TYR A 418 -24.44 -43.71 3.36
N PHE A 419 -25.59 -43.03 3.28
CA PHE A 419 -26.89 -43.72 3.37
C PHE A 419 -27.19 -44.62 2.17
N LEU A 420 -26.61 -44.35 1.01
CA LEU A 420 -26.77 -45.19 -0.18
C LEU A 420 -25.81 -46.40 -0.21
N GLU A 421 -24.68 -46.31 0.49
CA GLU A 421 -23.62 -47.33 0.45
C GLU A 421 -23.50 -48.12 1.77
N LYS A 422 -24.13 -47.70 2.87
CA LYS A 422 -23.99 -48.34 4.20
C LYS A 422 -24.48 -49.79 4.27
N ASP A 423 -25.43 -50.16 3.40
CA ASP A 423 -26.07 -51.48 3.43
C ASP A 423 -25.41 -52.48 2.46
N GLU A 424 -24.38 -52.05 1.73
CA GLU A 424 -23.63 -52.90 0.81
C GLU A 424 -22.42 -53.56 1.50
N PRO A 425 -22.20 -54.87 1.32
CA PRO A 425 -21.14 -55.61 2.01
C PRO A 425 -19.72 -55.23 1.56
N ASP A 426 -19.55 -54.74 0.33
CA ASP A 426 -18.26 -54.35 -0.25
C ASP A 426 -17.97 -52.85 -0.13
N SER A 427 -18.82 -52.11 0.59
CA SER A 427 -18.70 -50.66 0.75
C SER A 427 -17.63 -50.27 1.77
N GLN A 428 -16.79 -49.32 1.38
CA GLN A 428 -15.76 -48.74 2.26
C GLN A 428 -16.28 -47.54 3.07
N PHE A 429 -17.57 -47.18 2.93
CA PHE A 429 -18.20 -46.05 3.60
C PHE A 429 -18.64 -46.41 5.03
N ILE A 430 -17.68 -46.55 5.94
CA ILE A 430 -17.91 -47.00 7.32
C ILE A 430 -18.64 -45.97 8.22
N SER A 431 -18.51 -44.67 7.93
CA SER A 431 -19.08 -43.59 8.74
C SER A 431 -19.19 -42.31 7.94
N ILE A 432 -20.02 -41.35 8.39
CA ILE A 432 -20.16 -40.05 7.74
C ILE A 432 -18.81 -39.29 7.69
N PRO A 433 -17.99 -39.23 8.77
CA PRO A 433 -16.66 -38.61 8.69
C PRO A 433 -15.72 -39.29 7.68
N ALA A 434 -15.79 -40.61 7.52
CA ALA A 434 -15.03 -41.31 6.47
C ALA A 434 -15.54 -40.93 5.07
N ALA A 435 -16.85 -40.77 4.90
CA ALA A 435 -17.44 -40.24 3.68
C ALA A 435 -17.10 -38.76 3.43
N CYS A 436 -16.80 -37.96 4.47
CA CYS A 436 -16.30 -36.58 4.32
C CYS A 436 -14.96 -36.54 3.59
N TRP A 437 -14.05 -37.48 3.89
CA TRP A 437 -12.78 -37.59 3.17
C TRP A 437 -13.01 -37.84 1.67
N PHE A 438 -13.89 -38.79 1.32
CA PHE A 438 -14.30 -39.04 -0.06
C PHE A 438 -14.87 -37.78 -0.74
N SER A 439 -15.81 -37.08 -0.10
CA SER A 439 -16.42 -35.87 -0.67
C SER A 439 -15.42 -34.74 -0.83
N ILE A 440 -14.48 -34.54 0.10
CA ILE A 440 -13.42 -33.54 -0.03
C ILE A 440 -12.55 -33.86 -1.24
N VAL A 441 -12.03 -35.09 -1.35
CA VAL A 441 -11.16 -35.55 -2.44
C VAL A 441 -11.88 -35.49 -3.80
N THR A 442 -13.18 -35.78 -3.81
CA THR A 442 -14.00 -35.79 -5.03
C THR A 442 -14.38 -34.37 -5.48
N MET A 443 -14.86 -33.52 -4.57
CA MET A 443 -15.23 -32.13 -4.87
C MET A 443 -14.01 -31.28 -5.25
N THR A 444 -12.84 -31.59 -4.70
CA THR A 444 -11.55 -30.97 -5.06
C THR A 444 -10.90 -31.56 -6.30
N THR A 445 -11.56 -32.51 -6.97
CA THR A 445 -11.09 -33.17 -8.21
C THR A 445 -9.76 -33.91 -8.07
N VAL A 446 -9.32 -34.23 -6.84
CA VAL A 446 -8.08 -34.97 -6.57
C VAL A 446 -8.26 -36.45 -6.93
N GLY A 447 -9.32 -37.09 -6.44
CA GLY A 447 -9.70 -38.45 -6.83
C GLY A 447 -8.64 -39.53 -6.61
N TYR A 448 -8.14 -39.73 -5.38
CA TYR A 448 -7.16 -40.77 -5.07
C TYR A 448 -7.62 -42.20 -5.45
N GLY A 449 -8.93 -42.46 -5.44
CA GLY A 449 -9.51 -43.76 -5.75
C GLY A 449 -9.43 -44.78 -4.60
N ASP A 450 -9.11 -44.33 -3.39
CA ASP A 450 -9.07 -45.11 -2.16
C ASP A 450 -10.47 -45.42 -1.61
N LEU A 451 -11.45 -44.55 -1.87
CA LEU A 451 -12.87 -44.78 -1.63
C LEU A 451 -13.66 -44.52 -2.91
N THR A 452 -14.51 -45.46 -3.31
CA THR A 452 -15.40 -45.31 -4.46
C THR A 452 -16.78 -45.93 -4.20
N PRO A 453 -17.89 -45.28 -4.57
CA PRO A 453 -19.22 -45.85 -4.44
C PRO A 453 -19.40 -47.06 -5.36
N VAL A 454 -19.97 -48.13 -4.82
CA VAL A 454 -20.21 -49.38 -5.54
C VAL A 454 -21.60 -49.34 -6.18
N THR A 455 -22.59 -48.78 -5.47
CA THR A 455 -23.97 -48.71 -5.93
C THR A 455 -24.16 -47.71 -7.07
N VAL A 456 -25.21 -47.95 -7.87
CA VAL A 456 -25.62 -47.00 -8.92
C VAL A 456 -26.04 -45.66 -8.29
N GLY A 457 -26.74 -45.69 -7.15
CA GLY A 457 -27.16 -44.48 -6.43
C GLY A 457 -25.97 -43.65 -5.95
N GLY A 458 -25.00 -44.30 -5.30
CA GLY A 458 -23.76 -43.65 -4.85
C GLY A 458 -22.96 -43.05 -6.00
N LYS A 459 -22.90 -43.72 -7.16
CA LYS A 459 -22.27 -43.19 -8.39
C LYS A 459 -22.98 -41.96 -8.95
N LEU A 460 -24.32 -41.94 -8.94
CA LEU A 460 -25.10 -40.75 -9.34
C LEU A 460 -24.84 -39.57 -8.40
N VAL A 461 -24.80 -39.83 -7.09
CA VAL A 461 -24.48 -38.81 -6.09
C VAL A 461 -23.05 -38.31 -6.24
N ALA A 462 -22.08 -39.19 -6.48
CA ALA A 462 -20.70 -38.81 -6.73
C ALA A 462 -20.57 -37.95 -8.00
N THR A 463 -21.33 -38.27 -9.06
CA THR A 463 -21.36 -37.46 -10.28
C THR A 463 -21.88 -36.05 -10.00
N GLY A 464 -22.94 -35.93 -9.19
CA GLY A 464 -23.47 -34.65 -8.71
C GLY A 464 -22.47 -33.89 -7.83
N ALA A 465 -21.75 -34.59 -6.95
CA ALA A 465 -20.71 -34.00 -6.09
C ALA A 465 -19.54 -33.44 -6.90
N ILE A 466 -19.10 -34.14 -7.95
CA ILE A 466 -18.05 -33.66 -8.87
C ILE A 466 -18.52 -32.38 -9.57
N ALA A 467 -19.73 -32.39 -10.16
CA ALA A 467 -20.27 -31.22 -10.86
C ALA A 467 -20.41 -30.01 -9.92
N CYS A 468 -20.94 -30.23 -8.71
CA CYS A 468 -21.07 -29.18 -7.71
C CYS A 468 -19.70 -28.67 -7.24
N GLY A 469 -18.73 -29.57 -6.99
CA GLY A 469 -17.38 -29.22 -6.57
C GLY A 469 -16.66 -28.29 -7.55
N VAL A 470 -16.69 -28.61 -8.84
CA VAL A 470 -16.07 -27.76 -9.89
C VAL A 470 -16.70 -26.36 -9.91
N LEU A 471 -18.04 -26.27 -9.81
CA LEU A 471 -18.74 -24.98 -9.78
C LEU A 471 -18.39 -24.16 -8.53
N VAL A 472 -18.36 -24.79 -7.35
CA VAL A 472 -18.08 -24.11 -6.08
C VAL A 472 -16.62 -23.66 -6.00
N LEU A 473 -15.67 -24.42 -6.53
CA LEU A 473 -14.25 -24.06 -6.51
C LEU A 473 -13.89 -22.96 -7.53
N ALA A 474 -14.65 -22.81 -8.62
CA ALA A 474 -14.37 -21.80 -9.64
C ALA A 474 -14.55 -20.35 -9.13
N LEU A 475 -15.61 -20.10 -8.35
CA LEU A 475 -15.97 -18.73 -7.90
C LEU A 475 -14.89 -18.07 -7.04
N PRO A 476 -14.20 -18.76 -6.12
CA PRO A 476 -13.27 -18.09 -5.21
C PRO A 476 -11.89 -17.96 -5.83
N ILE A 477 -11.54 -18.84 -6.76
CA ILE A 477 -10.34 -18.66 -7.59
C ILE A 477 -10.44 -17.33 -8.35
N THR A 478 -11.60 -17.02 -8.97
CA THR A 478 -11.76 -15.74 -9.69
C THR A 478 -11.73 -14.54 -8.76
N ILE A 479 -12.32 -14.61 -7.57
CA ILE A 479 -12.30 -13.54 -6.57
C ILE A 479 -10.86 -13.30 -6.05
N ILE A 480 -10.14 -14.36 -5.71
CA ILE A 480 -8.74 -14.25 -5.25
C ILE A 480 -7.87 -13.66 -6.35
N VAL A 481 -8.06 -14.05 -7.62
CA VAL A 481 -7.32 -13.49 -8.74
C VAL A 481 -7.64 -12.00 -8.94
N ASP A 482 -8.90 -11.60 -8.84
CA ASP A 482 -9.28 -10.18 -8.94
C ASP A 482 -8.66 -9.33 -7.82
N ASN A 483 -8.71 -9.82 -6.58
CA ASN A 483 -8.06 -9.17 -5.45
C ASN A 483 -6.53 -9.15 -5.58
N PHE A 484 -5.92 -10.22 -6.10
CA PHE A 484 -4.50 -10.26 -6.39
C PHE A 484 -4.11 -9.18 -7.40
N MET A 485 -4.90 -9.03 -8.47
CA MET A 485 -4.69 -8.00 -9.47
C MET A 485 -4.81 -6.59 -8.89
N LYS A 486 -5.81 -6.34 -8.03
CA LYS A 486 -5.97 -5.05 -7.33
C LYS A 486 -4.76 -4.71 -6.45
N VAL A 487 -4.30 -5.67 -5.64
CA VAL A 487 -3.11 -5.49 -4.78
C VAL A 487 -1.83 -5.32 -5.62
N ALA A 488 -1.70 -6.07 -6.72
CA ALA A 488 -0.57 -5.93 -7.63
C ALA A 488 -0.57 -4.57 -8.36
N GLU A 489 -1.74 -4.02 -8.70
CA GLU A 489 -1.88 -2.70 -9.29
C GLU A 489 -1.59 -1.59 -8.27
N SER A 490 -2.02 -1.72 -7.02
CA SER A 490 -1.73 -0.74 -5.97
C SER A 490 -0.23 -0.64 -5.66
N GLU A 491 0.50 -1.78 -5.63
CA GLU A 491 1.97 -1.76 -5.46
C GLU A 491 2.71 -1.22 -6.69
N ARG A 492 2.13 -1.36 -7.90
CA ARG A 492 2.70 -0.78 -9.13
C ARG A 492 2.46 0.71 -9.30
N ARG A 493 1.44 1.27 -8.66
CA ARG A 493 1.24 2.72 -8.56
C ARG A 493 2.30 3.22 -7.58
N PRO A 494 3.41 3.82 -8.05
CA PRO A 494 4.30 4.45 -7.10
C PRO A 494 3.47 5.52 -6.40
N GLY A 495 3.46 5.53 -5.07
CA GLY A 495 3.03 6.72 -4.33
C GLY A 495 3.67 7.93 -5.01
N PHE A 496 2.87 8.95 -5.32
CA PHE A 496 3.17 10.10 -6.15
C PHE A 496 4.52 10.76 -5.80
N SER A 497 5.64 10.14 -6.19
CA SER A 497 6.96 10.63 -5.85
C SER A 497 7.40 11.54 -6.97
N GLU A 498 7.50 12.79 -6.56
CA GLU A 498 7.86 13.95 -7.35
C GLU A 498 9.24 13.78 -7.99
N ASN A 499 9.31 13.49 -9.30
CA ASN A 499 10.30 14.02 -10.26
C ASN A 499 10.44 13.12 -11.49
N LYS A 500 9.58 13.34 -12.49
CA LYS A 500 10.05 13.36 -13.88
C LYS A 500 9.54 14.64 -14.52
N ARG A 501 10.33 15.71 -14.42
CA ARG A 501 10.14 16.92 -15.24
C ARG A 501 10.35 16.55 -16.70
N VAL A 502 9.29 16.09 -17.36
CA VAL A 502 9.22 16.18 -18.81
C VAL A 502 9.16 17.68 -19.12
N LYS A 503 10.19 18.22 -19.78
CA LYS A 503 10.18 19.61 -20.26
C LYS A 503 9.04 19.74 -21.28
N ARG A 504 7.86 20.15 -20.84
CA ARG A 504 6.81 20.60 -21.77
C ARG A 504 7.29 21.91 -22.40
N LEU A 505 7.06 22.04 -23.71
CA LEU A 505 7.32 23.28 -24.44
C LEU A 505 6.56 24.42 -23.74
N GLY A 506 7.24 25.54 -23.51
CA GLY A 506 6.67 26.71 -22.86
C GLY A 506 5.47 27.29 -23.62
N PRO A 507 4.70 28.20 -22.98
CA PRO A 507 3.52 28.80 -23.58
C PRO A 507 3.87 29.40 -24.94
N ARG A 508 3.10 29.05 -25.98
CA ARG A 508 3.23 29.68 -27.29
C ARG A 508 2.83 31.14 -27.11
N GLY A 509 3.64 32.04 -27.68
CA GLY A 509 3.53 33.48 -27.47
C GLY A 509 2.11 34.01 -27.69
N ARG A 510 1.77 35.02 -26.86
CA ARG A 510 0.53 35.79 -26.85
C ARG A 510 0.00 36.04 -28.27
N VAL A 511 -1.14 35.43 -28.61
CA VAL A 511 -1.88 35.72 -29.84
C VAL A 511 -2.56 37.06 -29.65
N THR A 512 -1.96 38.13 -30.18
CA THR A 512 -2.64 39.41 -30.35
C THR A 512 -3.55 39.31 -31.58
N ILE A 513 -4.85 39.35 -31.36
CA ILE A 513 -5.83 39.53 -32.44
C ILE A 513 -5.75 41.01 -32.84
N PRO A 514 -5.45 41.36 -34.09
CA PRO A 514 -5.41 42.76 -34.52
C PRO A 514 -6.84 43.31 -34.57
N ASP A 515 -7.03 44.49 -33.97
CA ASP A 515 -8.24 45.27 -34.13
C ASP A 515 -8.34 45.77 -35.57
N SER A 516 -9.45 45.41 -36.23
CA SER A 516 -9.93 45.77 -37.57
C SER A 516 -9.49 44.90 -38.77
N PRO A 517 -10.42 44.56 -39.69
CA PRO A 517 -10.14 43.72 -40.84
C PRO A 517 -9.45 44.53 -41.94
N GLU A 518 -8.16 44.31 -42.15
CA GLU A 518 -7.51 44.71 -43.40
C GLU A 518 -8.06 43.84 -44.55
N VAL A 519 -8.70 44.49 -45.51
CA VAL A 519 -9.11 43.89 -46.78
C VAL A 519 -7.85 43.59 -47.60
N VAL A 520 -7.36 42.36 -47.50
CA VAL A 520 -6.31 41.84 -48.37
C VAL A 520 -6.97 41.36 -49.68
N SER A 521 -6.77 42.13 -50.75
CA SER A 521 -7.11 41.69 -52.12
C SER A 521 -6.21 40.52 -52.54
N PRO A 522 -6.75 39.44 -53.17
CA PRO A 522 -5.93 38.31 -53.56
C PRO A 522 -5.17 38.59 -54.86
N GLU A 523 -3.84 38.72 -54.78
CA GLU A 523 -2.97 38.58 -55.96
C GLU A 523 -2.99 37.12 -56.42
N ARG A 524 -3.64 36.86 -57.57
CA ARG A 524 -3.50 35.60 -58.31
C ARG A 524 -2.07 35.46 -58.82
N LYS A 525 -1.29 34.56 -58.23
CA LYS A 525 -0.12 33.99 -58.91
C LYS A 525 -0.57 32.86 -59.83
N THR A 526 -0.62 33.12 -61.13
CA THR A 526 -0.73 32.10 -62.16
C THR A 526 0.56 31.26 -62.22
N PRO A 527 0.49 29.93 -62.19
CA PRO A 527 1.69 29.09 -62.31
C PRO A 527 2.24 29.14 -63.73
N THR A 528 3.55 29.33 -63.86
CA THR A 528 4.28 29.34 -65.14
C THR A 528 4.29 27.97 -65.80
N LEU A 529 4.12 27.94 -67.13
CA LEU A 529 4.08 26.76 -68.03
C LEU A 529 5.18 25.71 -67.84
N LYS A 530 6.31 26.03 -67.18
CA LYS A 530 7.35 25.06 -66.83
C LYS A 530 6.94 24.09 -65.70
N GLN A 531 6.04 24.49 -64.79
CA GLN A 531 5.57 23.65 -63.69
C GLN A 531 4.46 22.66 -64.09
N LEU A 532 3.81 22.87 -65.25
CA LEU A 532 2.81 21.96 -65.79
C LEU A 532 3.42 20.87 -66.71
N ALA A 533 4.64 21.07 -67.19
CA ALA A 533 5.35 20.10 -68.02
C ALA A 533 5.99 18.98 -67.17
N SER A 534 6.55 19.29 -66.00
CA SER A 534 7.18 18.28 -65.12
C SER A 534 6.17 17.34 -64.47
N ARG A 535 4.89 17.76 -64.35
CA ARG A 535 3.83 16.94 -63.74
C ARG A 535 3.19 15.93 -64.71
N LYS A 536 3.50 16.04 -66.01
CA LYS A 536 2.98 15.12 -67.05
C LYS A 536 3.93 13.96 -67.38
N GLU A 537 5.18 13.99 -66.92
CA GLU A 537 6.13 12.88 -67.09
C GLU A 537 6.12 11.89 -65.93
N GLU A 538 5.63 12.27 -64.74
CA GLU A 538 5.50 11.36 -63.58
C GLU A 538 4.20 10.54 -63.58
N GLU A 539 3.23 10.84 -64.44
CA GLU A 539 1.91 10.19 -64.45
C GLU A 539 1.78 9.08 -65.51
N ASN A 540 2.89 8.65 -66.14
CA ASN A 540 2.89 7.62 -67.20
C ASN A 540 3.82 6.42 -66.92
N VAL A 541 4.22 6.23 -65.65
CA VAL A 541 4.86 5.01 -65.16
C VAL A 541 4.21 4.62 -63.83
N GLU A 542 2.98 4.13 -63.90
CA GLU A 542 2.41 3.11 -63.00
C GLU A 542 1.17 2.46 -63.64
#